data_AF-A0A957SX08-F1
#
_entry.id   AF-A0A957SX08-F1
#
_cell.length_a   1.000
_cell.length_b   1.000
_cell.length_c   1.000
_cell.angle_alpha   90.00
_cell.angle_beta   90.00
_cell.angle_gamma   90.00
#
_symmetry.space_group_name_H-M   'P 1'
#
loop_
_entity.id
_entity.type
_entity.pdbx_description
1 polymer ?
#
loop_
_entity_poly.entity_id
_entity_poly.type
_entity_poly.pdbx_seq_one_letter_code
_entity_poly.pdbx_strand_id
1 'polypeptide(L)'
;LMVVDFTPFSDGLGTQVAFALDVAGIYANRNAIPNEPCSPFYPSGLRVGTPLVTTRGMKEAEMAQIGVWIAAVTRHVKDATLPENSKERSGFIKRFQQEALADQALLAIRSDVKALATQFPLFAEPEALASANGHVVAAA
;
A
#
# COMPACT_ATOMS: atom_id res chain seq x y z
N LEU A 1 -3.90 10.47 -7.92
CA LEU A 1 -3.90 8.98 -7.78
C LEU A 1 -3.02 8.41 -8.87
N MET A 2 -2.25 7.36 -8.59
CA MET A 2 -1.45 6.66 -9.60
C MET A 2 -1.69 5.15 -9.52
N VAL A 3 -1.41 4.44 -10.62
CA VAL A 3 -1.34 2.98 -10.66
C VAL A 3 0.11 2.61 -10.96
N VAL A 4 0.71 1.83 -10.06
CA VAL A 4 2.06 1.29 -10.20
C VAL A 4 1.97 -0.03 -10.95
N ASP A 5 2.80 -0.20 -11.96
CA ASP A 5 2.93 -1.41 -12.77
C ASP A 5 4.11 -2.25 -12.29
N PHE A 6 3.85 -3.50 -11.90
CA PHE A 6 4.87 -4.44 -11.45
C PHE A 6 5.24 -5.53 -12.47
N THR A 7 4.72 -5.46 -13.70
CA THR A 7 5.10 -6.37 -14.79
C THR A 7 6.60 -6.39 -15.12
N PRO A 8 7.41 -5.33 -14.89
CA PRO A 8 8.86 -5.44 -15.04
C PRO A 8 9.52 -6.45 -14.10
N PHE A 9 8.83 -6.89 -13.04
CA PHE A 9 9.30 -7.92 -12.12
C PHE A 9 8.60 -9.27 -12.38
N SER A 10 7.27 -9.29 -12.37
CA SER A 10 6.48 -10.51 -12.59
C SER A 10 5.02 -10.18 -12.89
N ASP A 11 4.37 -10.99 -13.73
CA ASP A 11 2.94 -10.90 -13.99
C ASP A 11 2.12 -11.25 -12.75
N GLY A 12 1.04 -10.49 -12.54
CA GLY A 12 0.11 -10.64 -11.41
C GLY A 12 0.68 -10.28 -10.03
N LEU A 13 1.91 -9.76 -9.98
CA LEU A 13 2.65 -9.46 -8.75
C LEU A 13 1.96 -8.41 -7.86
N GLY A 14 1.10 -7.56 -8.43
CA GLY A 14 0.29 -6.60 -7.67
C GLY A 14 -0.55 -7.25 -6.56
N THR A 15 -0.93 -8.53 -6.70
CA THR A 15 -1.64 -9.26 -5.65
C THR A 15 -0.76 -9.54 -4.43
N GLN A 16 0.46 -10.01 -4.65
CA GLN A 16 1.44 -10.35 -3.61
C GLN A 16 1.93 -9.07 -2.93
N VAL A 17 2.26 -8.04 -3.72
CA VAL A 17 2.71 -6.75 -3.20
C VAL A 17 1.61 -6.10 -2.35
N ALA A 18 0.35 -6.11 -2.79
CA ALA A 18 -0.75 -5.56 -1.99
C ALA A 18 -0.87 -6.24 -0.62
N PHE A 19 -0.76 -7.57 -0.58
CA PHE A 19 -0.83 -8.31 0.68
C PHE A 19 0.40 -8.07 1.56
N ALA A 20 1.60 -8.07 0.98
CA ALA A 20 2.82 -7.81 1.72
C ALA A 20 2.84 -6.38 2.32
N LEU A 21 2.33 -5.40 1.58
CA LEU A 21 2.16 -4.03 2.08
C LEU A 21 1.16 -3.99 3.25
N ASP A 22 0.05 -4.73 3.17
CA ASP A 22 -0.92 -4.81 4.26
C ASP A 22 -0.31 -5.40 5.54
N VAL A 23 0.50 -6.46 5.41
CA VAL A 23 1.28 -6.99 6.53
C VAL A 23 2.24 -5.93 7.09
N ALA A 24 2.92 -5.20 6.22
CA ALA A 24 3.80 -4.08 6.56
C ALA A 24 3.06 -2.82 7.05
N GLY A 25 1.74 -2.86 7.22
CA GLY A 25 0.94 -1.76 7.76
C GLY A 25 0.56 -0.67 6.75
N ILE A 26 0.79 -0.89 5.46
CA ILE A 26 0.43 0.02 4.36
C ILE A 26 -0.68 -0.62 3.53
N TYR A 27 -1.88 -0.07 3.61
CA TYR A 27 -2.98 -0.57 2.78
C TYR A 27 -3.01 0.10 1.41
N ALA A 28 -3.03 -0.71 0.35
CA ALA A 28 -3.19 -0.25 -1.03
C ALA A 28 -4.03 -1.24 -1.85
N ASN A 29 -4.76 -0.73 -2.84
CA ASN A 29 -5.72 -1.53 -3.61
C ASN A 29 -5.06 -2.12 -4.86
N ARG A 30 -5.08 -3.44 -5.01
CA ARG A 30 -4.66 -4.12 -6.25
C ARG A 30 -5.57 -3.75 -7.42
N ASN A 31 -5.00 -3.44 -8.58
CA ASN A 31 -5.73 -2.89 -9.72
C ASN A 31 -5.11 -3.39 -11.03
N ALA A 32 -5.96 -3.71 -12.03
CA ALA A 32 -5.46 -4.06 -13.36
C ALA A 32 -4.73 -2.86 -14.02
N ILE A 33 -3.79 -3.17 -14.89
CA ILE A 33 -3.07 -2.20 -15.72
C ILE A 33 -3.53 -2.26 -17.19
N PRO A 34 -3.21 -1.27 -18.03
CA PRO A 34 -3.40 -1.39 -19.48
C PRO A 34 -2.68 -2.64 -20.02
N ASN A 35 -3.36 -3.40 -20.89
CA ASN A 35 -2.84 -4.65 -21.45
C ASN A 35 -2.43 -5.68 -20.38
N GLU A 36 -3.26 -5.83 -19.33
CA GLU A 36 -3.02 -6.77 -18.23
C GLU A 36 -2.67 -8.19 -18.73
N PRO A 37 -1.45 -8.70 -18.43
CA PRO A 37 -1.03 -10.01 -18.89
C PRO A 37 -1.65 -11.16 -18.08
N CYS A 38 -2.09 -10.88 -16.85
CA CYS A 38 -2.63 -11.88 -15.95
C CYS A 38 -4.17 -11.84 -15.86
N SER A 39 -4.74 -12.79 -15.12
CA SER A 39 -6.18 -12.82 -14.88
C SER A 39 -6.61 -11.63 -14.01
N PRO A 40 -7.83 -11.07 -14.19
CA PRO A 40 -8.37 -10.02 -13.32
C PRO A 40 -8.42 -10.38 -11.83
N PHE A 41 -8.38 -11.68 -11.48
CA PHE A 41 -8.29 -12.14 -10.09
C PHE A 41 -6.90 -11.95 -9.46
N TYR A 42 -5.87 -11.82 -10.30
CA TYR A 42 -4.47 -11.63 -9.92
C TYR A 42 -3.86 -10.49 -10.73
N PRO A 43 -4.31 -9.23 -10.53
CA PRO A 43 -3.85 -8.11 -11.33
C PRO A 43 -2.38 -7.77 -11.05
N SER A 44 -1.71 -7.21 -12.05
CA SER A 44 -0.29 -6.85 -11.99
C SER A 44 -0.02 -5.50 -11.32
N GLY A 45 -1.04 -4.65 -11.16
CA GLY A 45 -0.87 -3.29 -10.67
C GLY A 45 -1.37 -3.02 -9.25
N LEU A 46 -0.99 -1.85 -8.73
CA LEU A 46 -1.40 -1.34 -7.42
C LEU A 46 -1.74 0.14 -7.49
N ARG A 47 -2.92 0.50 -6.99
CA ARG A 47 -3.42 1.87 -6.98
C ARG A 47 -3.09 2.56 -5.67
N VAL A 48 -2.35 3.67 -5.77
CA VAL A 48 -1.85 4.44 -4.61
C VAL A 48 -2.34 5.88 -4.69
N GLY A 49 -2.79 6.40 -3.55
CA GLY A 49 -3.28 7.75 -3.40
C GLY A 49 -2.86 8.37 -2.08
N THR A 50 -2.75 9.70 -2.09
CA THR A 50 -2.40 10.52 -0.93
C THR A 50 -3.56 11.02 -0.06
N PRO A 51 -4.86 11.04 -0.45
CA PRO A 51 -5.91 11.70 0.34
C PRO A 51 -5.96 11.29 1.81
N LEU A 52 -5.82 10.00 2.14
CA LEU A 52 -5.88 9.51 3.53
C LEU A 52 -4.77 10.07 4.42
N VAL A 53 -3.57 10.23 3.87
CA VAL A 53 -2.39 10.67 4.62
C VAL A 53 -2.30 12.20 4.66
N THR A 54 -2.70 12.88 3.58
CA THR A 54 -2.70 14.34 3.52
C THR A 54 -3.79 14.97 4.40
N THR A 55 -4.96 14.34 4.54
CA THR A 55 -6.00 14.84 5.47
C THR A 55 -5.58 14.71 6.93
N ARG A 56 -4.62 13.83 7.22
CA ARG A 56 -4.01 13.67 8.56
C ARG A 56 -2.83 14.61 8.79
N GLY A 57 -2.46 15.43 7.81
CA GLY A 57 -1.39 16.42 7.91
C GLY A 57 0.00 15.96 7.43
N MET A 58 0.12 14.77 6.85
CA MET A 58 1.38 14.31 6.24
C MET A 58 1.72 15.13 4.99
N LYS A 59 3.00 15.39 4.80
CA LYS A 59 3.56 16.22 3.71
C LYS A 59 4.58 15.44 2.88
N GLU A 60 5.35 16.15 2.06
CA GLU A 60 6.29 15.58 1.09
C GLU A 60 7.35 14.69 1.74
N ALA A 61 7.82 15.03 2.94
CA ALA A 61 8.82 14.25 3.68
C ALA A 61 8.29 12.86 4.05
N GLU A 62 7.08 12.79 4.59
CA GLU A 62 6.43 11.52 4.92
C GLU A 62 6.09 10.72 3.65
N MET A 63 5.70 11.40 2.56
CA MET A 63 5.43 10.73 1.28
C MET A 63 6.70 10.07 0.73
N ALA A 64 7.86 10.71 0.85
CA ALA A 64 9.13 10.14 0.43
C ALA A 64 9.44 8.86 1.23
N GLN A 65 9.24 8.88 2.55
CA GLN A 65 9.44 7.72 3.42
C GLN A 65 8.47 6.57 3.09
N ILE A 66 7.19 6.87 2.85
CA ILE A 66 6.20 5.88 2.43
C ILE A 66 6.61 5.25 1.10
N GLY A 67 7.12 6.05 0.15
CA GLY A 67 7.66 5.54 -1.11
C GLY A 67 8.84 4.59 -0.92
N VAL A 68 9.73 4.87 0.03
CA VAL A 68 10.84 3.97 0.39
C VAL A 68 10.34 2.64 0.92
N TRP A 69 9.34 2.64 1.81
CA TRP A 69 8.76 1.39 2.32
C TRP A 69 8.04 0.59 1.23
N ILE A 70 7.28 1.26 0.35
CA ILE A 70 6.64 0.59 -0.79
C ILE A 70 7.70 -0.10 -1.65
N ALA A 71 8.78 0.61 -2.00
CA ALA A 71 9.87 0.03 -2.79
C ALA A 71 10.59 -1.12 -2.07
N ALA A 72 10.80 -1.02 -0.75
CA ALA A 72 11.42 -2.07 0.05
C ALA A 72 10.56 -3.35 0.06
N VAL A 73 9.26 -3.22 0.33
CA VAL A 73 8.32 -4.35 0.30
C VAL A 73 8.25 -4.97 -1.09
N THR A 74 8.10 -4.16 -2.15
CA THR A 74 8.08 -4.67 -3.53
C THR A 74 9.35 -5.46 -3.85
N ARG A 75 10.54 -4.94 -3.53
CA ARG A 75 11.81 -5.65 -3.78
C ARG A 75 11.93 -6.95 -2.98
N HIS A 76 11.39 -6.98 -1.77
CA HIS A 76 11.40 -8.15 -0.90
C HIS A 76 10.57 -9.30 -1.46
N VAL A 77 9.42 -8.99 -2.08
CA VAL A 77 8.48 -10.02 -2.60
C VAL A 77 8.48 -10.16 -4.12
N LYS A 78 9.38 -9.47 -4.83
CA LYS A 78 9.41 -9.42 -6.32
C LYS A 78 9.51 -10.80 -6.98
N ASP A 79 10.14 -11.76 -6.29
CA ASP A 79 10.41 -13.11 -6.79
C ASP A 79 9.26 -14.09 -6.47
N ALA A 80 8.18 -13.60 -5.83
CA ALA A 80 6.98 -14.39 -5.53
C ALA A 80 6.07 -14.53 -6.77
N THR A 81 6.61 -15.12 -7.83
CA THR A 81 5.94 -15.29 -9.13
C THR A 81 4.76 -16.26 -9.04
N LEU A 82 3.65 -15.93 -9.71
CA LEU A 82 2.49 -16.82 -9.80
C LEU A 82 2.83 -18.07 -10.63
N PRO A 83 2.37 -19.26 -10.22
CA PRO A 83 2.46 -20.45 -11.05
C PRO A 83 1.73 -20.27 -12.39
N GLU A 84 2.33 -20.77 -13.48
CA GLU A 84 1.72 -20.76 -14.81
C GLU A 84 0.36 -21.48 -14.79
N ASN A 85 0.31 -22.65 -14.15
CA ASN A 85 -0.90 -23.43 -13.97
C ASN A 85 -1.90 -22.72 -13.04
N SER A 86 -3.04 -22.33 -13.60
CA SER A 86 -4.11 -21.61 -12.87
C SER A 86 -4.65 -22.36 -11.65
N LYS A 87 -4.62 -23.69 -11.66
CA LYS A 87 -5.09 -24.54 -10.54
C LYS A 87 -4.19 -24.43 -9.31
N GLU A 88 -2.92 -24.09 -9.49
CA GLU A 88 -1.94 -24.01 -8.41
C GLU A 88 -1.91 -22.63 -7.74
N ARG A 89 -2.38 -21.58 -8.44
CA ARG A 89 -2.33 -20.18 -7.98
C ARG A 89 -3.03 -19.96 -6.65
N SER A 90 -4.19 -20.58 -6.42
CA SER A 90 -4.91 -20.45 -5.14
C SER A 90 -4.10 -21.03 -3.98
N GLY A 91 -3.47 -22.19 -4.18
CA GLY A 91 -2.61 -22.81 -3.17
C GLY A 91 -1.34 -21.99 -2.91
N PHE A 92 -0.74 -21.45 -3.97
CA PHE A 92 0.40 -20.55 -3.88
C PHE A 92 0.09 -19.31 -3.06
N ILE A 93 -1.01 -18.60 -3.38
CA ILE A 93 -1.39 -17.38 -2.65
C ILE A 93 -1.62 -17.66 -1.16
N LYS A 94 -2.29 -18.77 -0.81
CA LYS A 94 -2.50 -19.13 0.60
C LYS A 94 -1.18 -19.35 1.35
N ARG A 95 -0.22 -20.04 0.73
CA ARG A 95 1.11 -20.25 1.33
C ARG A 95 1.87 -18.93 1.46
N PHE A 96 1.92 -18.14 0.39
CA PHE A 96 2.54 -16.82 0.39
C PHE A 96 1.98 -15.93 1.50
N GLN A 97 0.66 -15.93 1.70
CA GLN A 97 0.02 -15.16 2.77
C GLN A 97 0.46 -15.60 4.16
N GLN A 98 0.56 -16.92 4.39
CA GLN A 98 1.02 -17.47 5.67
C GLN A 98 2.48 -17.10 5.94
N GLU A 99 3.34 -17.21 4.93
CA GLU A 99 4.76 -16.83 5.01
C GLU A 99 4.91 -15.33 5.27
N ALA A 100 4.21 -14.50 4.51
CA ALA A 100 4.26 -13.05 4.65
C ALA A 100 3.83 -12.59 6.05
N LEU A 101 2.80 -13.20 6.66
CA LEU A 101 2.35 -12.86 8.02
C LEU A 101 3.42 -13.11 9.10
N ALA A 102 4.35 -14.05 8.86
CA ALA A 102 5.44 -14.36 9.77
C ALA A 102 6.77 -13.66 9.40
N ASP A 103 6.80 -12.93 8.29
CA ASP A 103 7.99 -12.32 7.73
C ASP A 103 8.51 -11.16 8.60
N GLN A 104 9.73 -11.32 9.12
CA GLN A 104 10.32 -10.35 10.05
C GLN A 104 10.65 -9.01 9.37
N ALA A 105 10.97 -9.00 8.08
CA ALA A 105 11.25 -7.76 7.36
C ALA A 105 9.97 -6.93 7.19
N LEU A 106 8.85 -7.58 6.86
CA LEU A 106 7.55 -6.91 6.77
C LEU A 106 7.08 -6.41 8.15
N LEU A 107 7.28 -7.21 9.20
CA LEU A 107 6.93 -6.81 10.57
C LEU A 107 7.79 -5.66 11.11
N ALA A 108 9.06 -5.58 10.72
CA ALA A 108 9.92 -4.45 11.04
C ALA A 108 9.39 -3.16 10.39
N ILE A 109 9.07 -3.20 9.09
CA ILE A 109 8.46 -2.05 8.39
C ILE A 109 7.12 -1.68 9.04
N ARG A 110 6.30 -2.66 9.44
CA ARG A 110 5.04 -2.40 10.16
C ARG A 110 5.24 -1.60 11.45
N SER A 111 6.30 -1.90 12.19
CA SER A 111 6.65 -1.15 13.41
C SER A 111 6.97 0.31 13.07
N ASP A 112 7.77 0.54 12.03
CA ASP A 112 8.15 1.89 11.59
C ASP A 112 6.96 2.69 11.05
N VAL A 113 6.12 2.03 10.23
CA VAL A 113 4.87 2.60 9.69
C VAL A 113 3.94 2.99 10.83
N LYS A 114 3.79 2.13 11.84
CA LYS A 114 3.00 2.43 13.04
C LYS A 114 3.56 3.63 13.79
N ALA A 115 4.88 3.68 13.99
CA ALA A 115 5.54 4.77 14.70
C ALA A 115 5.36 6.13 13.97
N LEU A 116 5.42 6.14 12.64
CA LEU A 116 5.11 7.33 11.85
C LEU A 116 3.62 7.69 11.96
N ALA A 117 2.74 6.71 11.74
CA ALA A 117 1.30 6.94 11.72
C ALA A 117 0.75 7.44 13.06
N THR A 118 1.35 7.10 14.20
CA THR A 118 0.93 7.58 15.53
C THR A 118 1.27 9.06 15.79
N GLN A 119 2.14 9.68 14.97
CA GLN A 119 2.48 11.11 15.12
C GLN A 119 1.38 12.02 14.56
N PHE A 120 0.46 11.47 13.76
CA PHE A 120 -0.59 12.23 13.09
C PHE A 120 -1.96 11.84 13.64
N PRO A 121 -2.86 12.81 13.87
CA PRO A 121 -4.20 12.52 14.39
C PRO A 121 -4.99 11.62 13.44
N LEU A 122 -5.90 10.81 13.98
CA LEU A 122 -6.77 9.94 13.18
C LEU A 122 -7.94 10.72 12.58
N PHE A 123 -8.46 11.67 13.35
CA PHE A 123 -9.49 12.63 12.95
C PHE A 123 -8.94 14.03 13.17
N ALA A 124 -9.15 14.93 12.22
CA ALA A 124 -8.82 16.34 12.44
C ALA A 124 -9.75 16.87 13.55
N GLU A 125 -9.18 17.46 14.59
CA GLU A 125 -9.96 18.27 15.54
C GLU A 125 -10.63 19.42 14.76
N PRO A 126 -11.90 19.79 15.06
CA PRO A 126 -12.64 20.80 14.32
C PRO A 126 -11.89 22.13 14.12
N GLU A 127 -11.02 22.49 15.07
CA GLU A 127 -10.23 23.72 15.06
C GLU A 127 -9.11 23.72 14.01
N ALA A 128 -8.55 22.56 13.67
CA ALA A 128 -7.49 22.43 12.66
C ALA A 128 -8.01 22.65 11.22
N LEU A 129 -9.28 22.33 10.98
CA LEU A 129 -9.95 22.58 9.70
C LEU A 129 -10.29 24.07 9.49
N ALA A 130 -10.53 24.81 10.58
CA ALA A 130 -10.78 26.25 10.52
C ALA A 130 -9.49 27.04 10.21
N SER A 131 -8.34 26.60 10.74
CA SER A 131 -7.03 27.21 10.48
C SER A 131 -6.54 27.05 9.03
N ALA A 132 -6.96 25.99 8.34
CA ALA A 132 -6.54 25.72 6.96
C ALA A 132 -7.36 26.48 5.91
N ASN A 133 -8.56 26.97 6.26
CA ASN A 133 -9.52 27.52 5.31
C ASN A 133 -9.81 29.01 5.44
N GLY A 134 -9.04 29.78 6.23
CA GLY A 134 -9.05 31.25 6.20
C GLY A 134 -10.41 31.96 6.34
N HIS A 135 -11.48 31.24 6.72
CA HIS A 135 -12.83 31.76 6.81
C HIS A 135 -13.39 31.41 8.18
N VAL A 136 -13.33 32.41 9.05
CA VAL A 136 -14.18 32.52 10.23
C VAL A 136 -15.62 32.59 9.72
N VAL A 137 -16.37 31.50 9.82
CA VAL A 137 -17.84 31.58 9.78
C VAL A 137 -18.29 31.53 11.24
N ALA A 138 -18.51 32.72 11.79
CA ALA A 138 -19.25 32.88 13.02
C ALA A 138 -20.68 32.37 12.80
N ALA A 139 -21.13 31.40 13.59
CA ALA A 139 -22.52 31.01 13.68
C ALA A 139 -23.08 31.51 15.01
N ALA A 140 -23.99 32.48 14.90
CA ALA A 140 -24.98 32.84 15.91
C ALA A 140 -26.18 31.90 15.82
#